data_AF-A0A1F6U2E2-F1
#
_entry.id   AF-A0A1F6U2E2-F1
#
_cell.length_a   1.000
_cell.length_b   1.000
_cell.length_c   1.000
_cell.angle_alpha   90.00
_cell.angle_beta   90.00
_cell.angle_gamma   90.00
#
_symmetry.space_group_name_H-M   'P 1'
#
loop_
_entity.id
_entity.type
_entity.pdbx_description
1 polymer ?
#
loop_
_entity_poly.entity_id
_entity_poly.type
_entity_poly.pdbx_seq_one_letter_code
_entity_poly.pdbx_strand_id
1 'polypeptide(L)' 'MLSHIVSLVRTYERDYGRRPNLVYMNETHYSYLREELPGVRDHNDVVTILGVDIALTDEAVRPQVATVRFAATNILVS' A
#
# COMPACT_ATOMS: atom_id res chain seq x y z
N MET A 1 8.19 -9.02 4.79
CA MET A 1 7.46 -7.76 4.54
C MET A 1 5.96 -8.00 4.31
N LEU A 2 5.57 -8.87 3.40
CA LEU A 2 4.18 -9.23 3.08
C LEU A 2 3.35 -9.57 4.32
N SER A 3 3.87 -10.44 5.19
CA SER A 3 3.22 -10.82 6.45
C SER A 3 2.97 -9.61 7.37
N HIS A 4 3.89 -8.64 7.39
CA HIS A 4 3.75 -7.40 8.15
C HIS A 4 2.64 -6.51 7.60
N ILE A 5 2.56 -6.33 6.28
CA ILE A 5 1.49 -5.56 5.63
C ILE A 5 0.12 -6.22 5.87
N VAL A 6 0.02 -7.54 5.71
CA VAL A 6 -1.23 -8.27 5.97
C VAL A 6 -1.67 -8.07 7.44
N SER A 7 -0.73 -8.07 8.38
CA SER A 7 -1.02 -7.81 9.79
C SER A 7 -1.51 -6.37 10.03
N LEU A 8 -0.88 -5.37 9.40
CA LEU A 8 -1.31 -3.98 9.48
C LEU A 8 -2.72 -3.78 8.94
N VAL A 9 -3.02 -4.36 7.78
CA VAL A 9 -4.36 -4.30 7.15
C VAL A 9 -5.41 -4.93 8.07
N ARG A 10 -5.15 -6.14 8.60
CA ARG A 10 -6.07 -6.83 9.52
C ARG A 10 -6.30 -6.06 10.82
N THR A 11 -5.24 -5.50 11.40
CA THR A 11 -5.32 -4.71 12.62
C THR A 11 -6.16 -3.45 12.39
N TYR A 12 -5.92 -2.74 11.29
CA TYR A 12 -6.70 -1.57 10.92
C TYR A 12 -8.17 -1.91 10.69
N GLU A 13 -8.46 -2.99 9.95
CA GLU A 13 -9.84 -3.42 9.69
C GLU A 13 -10.57 -3.78 10.98
N ARG A 14 -9.90 -4.47 11.91
CA ARG A 14 -10.47 -4.78 13.22
C ARG A 14 -10.75 -3.51 14.03
N ASP A 15 -9.84 -2.55 14.01
CA ASP A 15 -9.93 -1.36 14.87
C ASP A 15 -10.90 -0.30 14.32
N TYR A 16 -11.07 -0.21 12.99
CA TYR A 16 -11.91 0.80 12.32
C TYR A 16 -13.16 0.24 11.62
N GLY A 17 -13.36 -1.08 11.59
CA GLY A 17 -14.50 -1.75 10.96
C GLY A 17 -14.52 -1.68 9.43
N ARG A 18 -13.43 -1.24 8.82
CA ARG A 18 -13.26 -1.12 7.36
C ARG A 18 -11.83 -1.37 6.96
N ARG A 19 -11.63 -2.02 5.81
CA ARG A 19 -10.30 -2.24 5.25
C ARG A 19 -9.68 -0.89 4.82
N PRO A 20 -8.39 -0.65 5.10
CA PRO A 20 -7.69 0.50 4.51
C PRO A 20 -7.65 0.35 2.98
N ASN A 21 -7.49 1.46 2.27
CA ASN A 21 -7.32 1.45 0.81
C ASN A 21 -5.92 1.86 0.37
N LEU A 22 -5.06 2.30 1.30
CA LEU A 22 -3.71 2.75 1.00
C LEU A 22 -2.71 2.21 2.01
N VAL A 23 -1.56 1.77 1.52
CA VAL A 23 -0.34 1.53 2.29
C VAL A 23 0.71 2.56 1.86
N TYR A 24 1.35 3.24 2.80
CA TYR A 24 2.49 4.11 2.51
C TYR A 24 3.76 3.54 3.10
N MET A 25 4.83 3.53 2.30
CA MET A 25 6.12 2.96 2.64
C MET A 25 7.22 3.59 1.77
N ASN A 26 8.49 3.42 2.13
CA ASN A 26 9.60 3.82 1.28
C ASN A 26 9.96 2.74 0.23
N GLU A 27 10.84 3.07 -0.70
CA GLU A 27 11.27 2.18 -1.78
C GLU A 27 11.95 0.90 -1.27
N THR A 28 12.72 0.98 -0.19
CA THR A 28 13.40 -0.19 0.41
C THR A 28 12.37 -1.22 0.89
N HIS A 29 11.36 -0.80 1.64
CA HIS A 29 10.29 -1.68 2.10
C HIS A 29 9.48 -2.26 0.94
N TYR A 30 9.22 -1.43 -0.08
CA TYR A 30 8.53 -1.87 -1.29
C TYR A 30 9.34 -2.93 -2.06
N SER A 31 10.67 -2.79 -2.11
CA SER A 31 11.55 -3.77 -2.76
C SER A 31 11.49 -5.13 -2.07
N TYR A 32 11.58 -5.17 -0.74
CA TYR A 32 11.40 -6.40 0.03
C TYR A 32 10.02 -7.01 -0.14
N LEU A 33 8.98 -6.19 -0.29
CA LEU A 33 7.64 -6.69 -0.57
C LEU A 33 7.56 -7.39 -1.93
N ARG A 34 8.19 -6.83 -2.96
CA ARG A 34 8.21 -7.43 -4.30
C ARG A 34 8.95 -8.75 -4.33
N GLU A 35 10.06 -8.86 -3.62
CA GLU A 35 10.84 -10.10 -3.53
C GLU A 35 10.05 -11.27 -2.91
N GLU A 36 9.11 -10.97 -2.01
CA GLU A 36 8.26 -11.97 -1.36
C GLU A 36 7.02 -12.37 -2.17
N LEU A 37 6.76 -11.71 -3.30
CA LEU A 37 5.59 -11.96 -4.13
C LEU A 37 5.97 -12.69 -5.43
N PRO A 38 5.73 -14.01 -5.52
CA PRO A 38 6.10 -14.77 -6.71
C PRO A 38 5.26 -14.33 -7.92
N GLY A 39 5.90 -14.13 -9.06
CA GLY A 39 5.23 -13.82 -10.33
C GLY A 39 4.86 -12.35 -10.53
N VAL A 40 5.16 -11.48 -9.59
CA VAL A 40 5.00 -10.02 -9.75
C VAL A 40 6.00 -9.48 -10.75
N ARG A 41 5.52 -8.76 -11.77
CA ARG A 41 6.36 -8.13 -12.80
C ARG A 41 6.44 -6.63 -12.60
N ASP A 42 5.32 -6.01 -12.26
CA ASP A 42 5.22 -4.56 -12.09
C ASP A 42 4.45 -4.17 -10.83
N HIS A 43 4.26 -2.85 -10.66
CA HIS A 43 3.56 -2.29 -9.50
C HIS A 43 2.07 -2.65 -9.46
N ASN A 44 1.43 -2.73 -10.63
CA ASN A 44 0.01 -3.03 -10.69
C ASN A 44 -0.27 -4.46 -10.23
N ASP A 45 0.64 -5.40 -10.51
CA ASP A 45 0.54 -6.76 -9.97
C ASP A 45 0.56 -6.78 -8.44
N VAL A 46 1.46 -5.99 -7.82
CA VAL A 46 1.57 -5.88 -6.35
C VAL A 46 0.26 -5.34 -5.76
N VAL A 47 -0.23 -4.22 -6.30
CA VAL A 47 -1.47 -3.58 -5.84
C VAL A 47 -2.66 -4.53 -6.01
N THR A 48 -2.72 -5.26 -7.13
CA THR A 48 -3.78 -6.25 -7.41
C THR A 48 -3.76 -7.39 -6.40
N ILE A 49 -2.58 -7.94 -6.09
CA ILE A 49 -2.43 -9.03 -5.11
C ILE A 49 -2.82 -8.56 -3.70
N LEU A 50 -2.40 -7.36 -3.32
CA LEU A 50 -2.67 -6.83 -1.99
C LEU A 50 -4.08 -6.28 -1.83
N GLY A 51 -4.75 -5.91 -2.93
CA GLY A 51 -6.07 -5.29 -2.93
C GLY A 51 -6.12 -3.95 -2.21
N VAL A 52 -4.98 -3.26 -2.10
CA VAL A 52 -4.81 -1.93 -1.50
C VAL A 52 -3.74 -1.18 -2.29
N ASP A 53 -3.94 0.12 -2.50
CA ASP A 53 -2.97 0.95 -3.22
C ASP A 53 -1.68 1.12 -2.40
N ILE A 54 -0.58 1.42 -3.09
CA ILE A 54 0.71 1.71 -2.45
C ILE A 54 1.19 3.11 -2.86
N ALA A 55 1.41 3.97 -1.87
CA ALA A 55 2.11 5.24 -2.05
C ALA A 55 3.56 5.11 -1.57
N LEU A 56 4.51 5.51 -2.41
CA LEU A 56 5.92 5.55 -2.03
C LEU A 56 6.29 6.93 -1.51
N THR A 57 6.98 6.97 -0.37
CA THR A 57 7.51 8.21 0.23
C THR A 57 8.76 7.93 1.04
N ASP A 58 9.77 8.80 0.90
CA ASP A 58 11.03 8.72 1.64
C ASP A 58 10.86 9.05 3.13
N GLU A 59 9.77 9.73 3.50
CA GLU A 59 9.45 10.08 4.88
C GLU A 59 8.91 8.89 5.69
N ALA A 60 8.51 7.80 5.01
CA ALA A 60 7.98 6.62 5.67
C ALA A 60 9.11 5.77 6.29
N VAL A 61 9.33 5.99 7.60
CA VAL A 61 10.25 5.18 8.42
C VAL A 61 9.81 3.72 8.50
N ARG A 62 8.50 3.43 8.42
CA ARG A 62 7.92 2.08 8.43
C ARG A 62 6.66 2.04 7.57
N PRO A 63 6.26 0.86 7.06
CA PRO A 63 4.98 0.70 6.39
C PRO A 63 3.82 1.06 7.32
N GLN A 64 2.86 1.81 6.79
CA GLN A 64 1.65 2.22 7.50
C GLN A 64 0.46 2.18 6.56
N VAL A 65 -0.75 2.10 7.13
CA VAL A 65 -2.00 1.97 6.37
C VAL A 65 -2.95 3.13 6.68
N ALA A 66 -3.66 3.64 5.68
CA ALA A 66 -4.77 4.58 5.85
C ALA A 66 -5.97 4.25 4.98
N THR A 67 -7.06 4.94 5.29
CA THR A 67 -8.12 5.21 4.34
C THR A 67 -7.96 6.63 3.80
N VAL A 68 -7.63 6.77 2.52
CA VAL A 68 -7.65 8.06 1.82
C VAL A 68 -8.94 8.21 1.03
N ARG A 69 -9.47 9.42 0.97
CA ARG A 69 -10.55 9.76 0.03
C ARG A 69 -9.91 10.40 -1.17
N PHE A 70 -9.92 9.70 -2.31
CA PHE A 70 -9.55 10.32 -3.58
C PHE A 70 -10.59 11.39 -3.90
N ALA A 71 -10.20 12.66 -3.84
CA ALA A 71 -11.00 13.71 -4.45
C ALA A 71 -10.87 13.52 -5.97
N ALA A 72 -12.01 13.42 -6.66
CA ALA A 72 -12.00 13.32 -8.11
C ALA A 72 -11.25 14.51 -8.73
N THR A 73 -10.08 14.21 -9.29
CA THR A 73 -9.41 14.83 -10.43
C THR A 73 -9.67 16.33 -10.68
N ASN A 74 -8.77 17.19 -10.19
CA ASN A 74 -8.41 18.38 -10.97
C ASN A 74 -7.36 17.92 -12.00
N ILE A 75 -7.79 17.56 -13.20
CA ILE A 75 -6.86 17.42 -14.33
C ILE A 75 -6.37 18.84 -14.64
N LEU A 76 -5.21 19.22 -14.10
CA LEU A 76 -4.44 20.33 -14.66
C LEU A 76 -3.70 19.75 -15.86
N VAL A 77 -4.31 19.84 -17.04
CA VAL A 77 -3.58 19.77 -18.30
C VAL A 77 -2.80 21.09 -18.40
N SER A 78 -1.47 21.00 -18.41
CA SER A 78 -0.57 22.08 -18.84
C SER A 78 0.21 21.59 -20.04
#